data_AF-A0A812SHN0-F1
#
_entry.id   AF-A0A812SHN0-F1
#
_cell.length_a   1.000
_cell.length_b   1.000
_cell.length_c   1.000
_cell.angle_alpha   90.00
_cell.angle_beta   90.00
_cell.angle_gamma   90.00
#
_symmetry.space_group_name_H-M   'P 1'
#
loop_
_entity.id
_entity.type
_entity.pdbx_description
1 polymer ?
#
loop_
_entity_poly.entity_id
_entity_poly.type
_entity_poly.pdbx_seq_one_letter_code
_entity_poly.pdbx_strand_id
1 'polypeptide(L)'
;MSAVDSQPCSRCNGHGHRAAQCKMPFYRTCEYCKVVGHAVKACPKLQRKEVEKASREKQRAERKQTKTSDTGSESGASTTASSWDSWTSEQGWWKQWKPRGSKKKGHSNWTWWEEWQTKEWVLSVDEEREARKLEKKLKEIAVLEQRVGEGKQLDTLQLQKVDRKSDIEGHEILRKVRCGYRRVTLPAVAE
;
A
#
# COMPACT_ATOMS: atom_id res chain seq x y z
N MET A 1 -42.48 21.36 -30.20
CA MET A 1 -41.93 20.90 -28.91
C MET A 1 -40.57 20.28 -29.20
N SER A 2 -39.49 20.96 -28.81
CA SER A 2 -38.15 20.74 -29.34
C SER A 2 -37.48 19.55 -28.66
N ALA A 3 -37.01 18.57 -29.44
CA ALA A 3 -36.43 17.30 -29.00
C ALA A 3 -35.05 17.41 -28.26
N VAL A 4 -34.73 18.56 -27.67
CA VAL A 4 -33.43 18.87 -27.08
C VAL A 4 -33.37 18.75 -25.56
N ASP A 5 -34.51 18.55 -24.90
CA ASP A 5 -34.63 18.51 -23.43
C ASP A 5 -34.52 17.10 -22.83
N SER A 6 -34.41 16.06 -23.66
CA SER A 6 -34.28 14.67 -23.22
C SER A 6 -32.84 14.17 -23.11
N GLN A 7 -31.84 14.98 -23.50
CA GLN A 7 -30.44 14.56 -23.36
C GLN A 7 -29.95 14.79 -21.92
N PRO A 8 -29.33 13.78 -21.28
CA PRO A 8 -28.73 13.95 -19.98
C PRO A 8 -27.54 14.92 -20.07
N CYS A 9 -27.40 15.76 -19.04
CA CYS A 9 -26.30 16.68 -18.89
C CYS A 9 -24.96 15.93 -18.84
N SER A 10 -24.03 16.20 -19.76
CA SER A 10 -22.72 15.53 -19.82
C SER A 10 -21.80 15.78 -18.61
N ARG A 11 -22.18 16.66 -17.67
CA ARG A 11 -21.43 16.95 -16.44
C ARG A 11 -21.89 16.17 -15.21
N CYS A 12 -23.20 15.97 -15.08
CA CYS A 12 -23.79 15.35 -13.88
C CYS A 12 -24.78 14.22 -14.20
N ASN A 13 -24.98 13.92 -15.48
CA ASN A 13 -25.97 12.99 -16.01
C ASN A 13 -27.43 13.28 -15.60
N GLY A 14 -27.71 14.46 -15.03
CA GLY A 14 -29.08 14.89 -14.72
C GLY A 14 -29.85 15.30 -15.98
N HIS A 15 -31.19 15.18 -15.94
CA HIS A 15 -32.08 15.56 -17.05
C HIS A 15 -32.66 16.97 -16.82
N GLY A 16 -33.23 17.60 -17.86
CA GLY A 16 -33.89 18.91 -17.77
C GLY A 16 -32.96 20.13 -17.76
N HIS A 17 -31.67 19.96 -18.02
CA HIS A 17 -30.73 21.06 -18.26
C HIS A 17 -29.55 20.63 -19.15
N ARG A 18 -28.95 21.58 -19.86
CA ARG A 18 -27.69 21.37 -20.61
C ARG A 18 -26.47 21.59 -19.72
N ALA A 19 -25.32 21.04 -20.10
CA ALA A 19 -24.07 21.18 -19.36
C ALA A 19 -23.64 22.64 -19.07
N ALA A 20 -24.05 23.58 -19.93
CA ALA A 20 -23.81 25.02 -19.73
C ALA A 20 -24.61 25.63 -18.57
N GLN A 21 -25.75 25.04 -18.21
CA GLN A 21 -26.65 25.50 -17.13
C GLN A 21 -26.53 24.63 -15.86
N CYS A 22 -25.54 23.74 -15.82
CA CYS A 22 -25.33 22.83 -14.69
C CYS A 22 -24.83 23.59 -13.46
N LYS A 23 -25.62 23.58 -12.37
CA LYS A 23 -25.29 24.24 -11.10
C LYS A 23 -24.17 23.55 -10.30
N MET A 24 -23.75 22.35 -10.70
CA MET A 24 -22.60 21.68 -10.07
C MET A 24 -21.33 22.50 -10.29
N PRO A 25 -20.44 22.66 -9.29
CA PRO A 25 -19.17 23.35 -9.51
C PRO A 25 -18.35 22.64 -10.60
N PHE A 26 -17.48 23.38 -11.29
CA PHE A 26 -16.57 22.80 -12.26
C PHE A 26 -15.54 21.94 -11.50
N TYR A 27 -15.76 20.64 -11.41
CA TYR A 27 -14.76 19.73 -10.88
C TYR A 27 -13.61 19.62 -11.87
N ARG A 28 -12.60 20.47 -11.71
CA ARG A 28 -11.35 20.36 -12.46
C ARG A 28 -10.71 19.01 -12.12
N THR A 29 -10.19 18.36 -13.15
CA THR A 29 -9.34 17.18 -12.96
C THR A 29 -8.04 17.61 -12.32
N CYS A 30 -7.59 16.88 -11.32
CA CYS A 30 -6.26 17.07 -10.75
C CYS A 30 -5.21 16.71 -11.83
N GLU A 31 -4.30 17.62 -12.19
CA GLU A 31 -3.25 17.35 -13.20
C GLU A 31 -2.31 16.22 -12.79
N TYR A 32 -2.20 15.95 -11.49
CA TYR A 32 -1.31 14.92 -10.94
C TYR A 32 -1.94 13.52 -10.96
N CYS A 33 -3.12 13.36 -10.35
CA CYS A 33 -3.76 12.05 -10.24
C CYS A 33 -4.86 11.80 -11.29
N LYS A 34 -5.21 12.83 -12.07
CA LYS A 34 -6.25 12.83 -13.12
C LYS A 34 -7.67 12.54 -12.61
N VAL A 35 -7.89 12.56 -11.30
CA VAL A 35 -9.20 12.39 -10.66
C VAL A 35 -9.88 13.76 -10.49
N VAL A 36 -11.19 13.81 -10.70
CA VAL A 36 -12.01 15.01 -10.44
C VAL A 36 -12.24 15.20 -8.95
N GLY A 37 -12.40 16.45 -8.51
CA GLY A 37 -12.84 16.74 -7.13
C GLY A 37 -11.78 17.38 -6.21
N HIS A 38 -10.54 17.57 -6.67
CA HIS A 38 -9.53 18.33 -5.93
C HIS A 38 -8.50 18.99 -6.84
N ALA A 39 -7.86 20.05 -6.35
CA ALA A 39 -6.75 20.72 -7.03
C ALA A 39 -5.43 19.97 -6.81
N VAL A 40 -4.43 20.21 -7.67
CA VAL A 40 -3.10 19.56 -7.60
C VAL A 40 -2.46 19.68 -6.22
N LYS A 41 -2.53 20.86 -5.60
CA LYS A 41 -1.97 21.14 -4.26
C LYS A 41 -2.62 20.31 -3.13
N ALA A 42 -3.89 19.94 -3.30
CA ALA A 42 -4.65 19.14 -2.34
C ALA A 42 -4.68 17.65 -2.73
N CYS A 43 -3.81 17.20 -3.65
CA CYS A 43 -3.80 15.83 -4.11
C CYS A 43 -3.20 14.88 -3.06
N PRO A 44 -3.95 13.91 -2.54
CA PRO A 44 -3.45 12.99 -1.52
C PRO A 44 -2.23 12.18 -1.99
N LYS A 45 -2.19 11.83 -3.28
CA LYS A 45 -1.06 11.10 -3.87
C LYS A 45 0.21 11.97 -3.94
N LEU A 46 0.06 13.25 -4.26
CA LEU A 46 1.19 14.18 -4.31
C LEU A 46 1.73 14.43 -2.90
N GLN A 47 0.84 14.68 -1.94
CA GLN A 47 1.20 14.89 -0.52
C GLN A 47 1.95 13.70 0.07
N ARG A 48 1.49 12.46 -0.16
CA ARG A 48 2.21 11.25 0.29
C ARG A 48 3.63 11.18 -0.30
N LYS A 49 3.78 11.50 -1.60
CA LYS A 49 5.08 11.49 -2.27
C LYS A 49 6.03 12.57 -1.75
N GLU A 50 5.51 13.75 -1.40
CA GLU A 50 6.30 14.83 -0.81
C GLU A 50 6.76 14.47 0.61
N VAL A 51 5.88 13.88 1.43
CA VAL A 51 6.24 13.40 2.76
C VAL A 51 7.30 12.30 2.70
N GLU A 52 7.18 11.35 1.77
CA GLU A 52 8.19 10.29 1.57
C GLU A 52 9.55 10.86 1.13
N LYS A 53 9.56 11.86 0.24
CA LYS A 53 10.80 12.53 -0.15
C LYS A 53 11.43 13.26 1.03
N ALA A 54 10.63 13.98 1.80
CA ALA A 54 11.10 14.70 2.99
C ALA A 54 11.66 13.74 4.05
N SER A 55 11.05 12.57 4.27
CA SER A 55 11.56 11.57 5.21
C SER A 55 12.90 10.97 4.74
N ARG A 56 13.03 10.66 3.45
CA ARG A 56 14.30 10.18 2.85
C ARG A 56 15.41 11.22 2.94
N GLU A 57 15.07 12.50 2.76
CA GLU A 57 16.02 13.60 2.90
C GLU A 57 16.50 13.77 4.34
N LYS A 58 15.59 13.71 5.32
CA LYS A 58 15.93 13.72 6.76
C LYS A 58 16.85 12.56 7.13
N GLN A 59 16.53 11.34 6.72
CA GLN A 59 17.39 10.16 6.96
C GLN A 59 18.79 10.33 6.33
N ARG A 60 18.88 10.94 5.14
CA ARG A 60 20.17 11.22 4.49
C ARG A 60 20.97 12.29 5.21
N ALA A 61 20.33 13.32 5.77
CA ALA A 61 20.97 14.36 6.55
C ALA A 61 21.52 13.81 7.88
N GLU A 62 20.73 12.98 8.56
CA GLU A 62 21.11 12.33 9.83
C GLU A 62 22.33 11.41 9.64
N ARG A 63 22.34 10.57 8.59
CA ARG A 63 23.49 9.70 8.26
C ARG A 63 24.77 10.47 7.90
N LYS A 64 24.66 11.73 7.47
CA LYS A 64 25.83 12.59 7.24
C LYS A 64 26.36 13.19 8.55
N GLN A 65 25.47 13.52 9.49
CA GLN A 65 25.86 14.06 10.79
C GLN A 65 26.56 13.03 11.68
N THR A 66 26.12 11.76 11.67
CA THR A 66 26.76 10.69 12.45
C THR A 66 28.15 10.29 11.94
N LYS A 67 28.46 10.58 10.66
CA LYS A 67 29.76 10.24 10.06
C LYS A 67 30.85 11.29 10.33
N THR A 68 30.49 12.52 10.70
CA THR A 68 31.45 13.59 10.99
C THR A 68 31.87 13.66 12.46
N SER A 69 31.18 12.93 13.35
CA SER A 69 31.50 12.86 14.79
C SER A 69 32.52 11.77 15.16
N ASP A 70 32.91 10.90 14.22
CA ASP A 70 33.82 9.75 14.46
C ASP A 70 35.23 9.97 13.88
N THR A 71 35.65 11.22 13.72
CA THR A 71 37.04 11.58 13.32
C THR A 71 37.72 12.38 14.42
N GLY A 72 37.70 11.83 15.63
CA GLY A 72 38.31 12.41 16.80
C GLY A 72 38.56 11.39 17.88
N SER A 73 39.28 10.29 17.57
CA SER A 73 39.94 9.47 18.59
C SER A 73 41.12 8.68 18.01
N GLU A 74 42.31 9.22 18.29
CA GLU A 74 43.48 8.52 18.83
C GLU A 74 44.07 7.35 18.02
N SER A 75 45.17 7.68 17.35
CA SER A 75 46.23 6.78 16.94
C SER A 75 46.72 5.90 18.10
N GLY A 76 46.35 4.63 18.06
CA GLY A 76 46.98 3.54 18.78
C GLY A 76 47.43 2.47 17.78
N ALA A 77 48.75 2.33 17.61
CA ALA A 77 49.35 1.28 16.79
C ALA A 77 48.92 -0.11 17.26
N SER A 78 48.62 -1.02 16.34
CA SER A 78 48.87 -2.46 16.52
C SER A 78 48.84 -3.20 15.18
N THR A 79 50.00 -3.74 14.91
CA THR A 79 50.38 -4.72 13.89
C THR A 79 49.50 -5.97 13.95
N THR A 80 48.61 -6.13 12.97
CA THR A 80 48.27 -7.46 12.44
C THR A 80 48.02 -7.32 10.95
N ALA A 81 49.02 -7.71 10.18
CA ALA A 81 48.91 -7.89 8.75
C ALA A 81 47.96 -9.05 8.47
N SER A 82 46.83 -8.76 7.86
CA SER A 82 46.03 -9.70 7.08
C SER A 82 45.60 -8.86 5.89
N SER A 83 46.33 -8.90 4.78
CA SER A 83 46.21 -9.93 3.74
C SER A 83 44.78 -10.05 3.23
N TRP A 84 44.34 -8.99 2.56
CA TRP A 84 43.23 -9.00 1.62
C TRP A 84 43.68 -8.21 0.38
N ASP A 85 44.86 -8.58 -0.10
CA ASP A 85 45.30 -8.31 -1.46
C ASP A 85 44.98 -9.56 -2.28
N SER A 86 43.83 -9.56 -2.93
CA SER A 86 43.66 -10.22 -4.22
C SER A 86 42.37 -9.78 -4.91
N TRP A 87 42.60 -9.08 -6.03
CA TRP A 87 41.72 -8.89 -7.18
C TRP A 87 40.79 -7.67 -7.15
N THR A 88 41.23 -6.59 -7.81
CA THR A 88 40.87 -6.37 -9.22
C THR A 88 41.72 -5.23 -9.78
N SER A 89 42.82 -5.61 -10.43
CA SER A 89 43.54 -4.74 -11.35
C SER A 89 42.88 -4.91 -12.72
N GLU A 90 41.77 -4.21 -12.94
CA GLU A 90 41.24 -3.99 -14.28
C GLU A 90 41.46 -2.52 -14.62
N GLN A 91 42.46 -2.31 -15.47
CA GLN A 91 42.72 -1.04 -16.09
C GLN A 91 41.51 -0.63 -16.94
N GLY A 92 40.95 0.53 -16.60
CA GLY A 92 40.68 1.59 -17.57
C GLY A 92 39.57 1.36 -18.60
N TRP A 93 38.35 1.80 -18.27
CA TRP A 93 37.49 2.47 -19.26
C TRP A 93 36.37 3.30 -18.59
N TRP A 94 36.71 4.50 -18.10
CA TRP A 94 35.69 5.41 -17.53
C TRP A 94 35.99 6.87 -17.90
N LYS A 95 36.31 7.12 -19.17
CA LYS A 95 36.34 8.48 -19.72
C LYS A 95 35.69 8.51 -21.09
N GLN A 96 34.36 8.53 -21.13
CA GLN A 96 33.65 9.22 -22.22
C GLN A 96 32.20 9.51 -21.84
N TRP A 97 31.96 10.69 -21.26
CA TRP A 97 30.65 11.32 -21.34
C TRP A 97 30.62 12.22 -22.56
N LYS A 98 29.72 11.94 -23.51
CA LYS A 98 29.14 12.95 -24.42
C LYS A 98 27.66 12.65 -24.67
N PRO A 99 26.85 13.69 -24.99
CA PRO A 99 25.47 13.79 -24.55
C PRO A 99 24.44 13.59 -25.68
N ARG A 100 23.15 13.60 -25.28
CA ARG A 100 22.00 14.18 -25.99
C ARG A 100 21.51 13.43 -27.25
N GLY A 101 20.50 12.58 -27.05
CA GLY A 101 19.56 12.11 -28.09
C GLY A 101 18.19 11.88 -27.46
N SER A 102 17.27 12.83 -27.59
CA SER A 102 16.19 12.83 -28.59
C SER A 102 15.06 11.84 -28.31
N LYS A 103 14.08 12.34 -27.53
CA LYS A 103 12.64 12.32 -27.83
C LYS A 103 12.19 11.35 -28.94
N LYS A 104 11.59 10.21 -28.55
CA LYS A 104 10.55 9.56 -29.35
C LYS A 104 9.36 9.21 -28.47
N LYS A 105 8.26 9.90 -28.76
CA LYS A 105 6.90 9.53 -28.37
C LYS A 105 6.58 8.21 -29.07
N GLY A 106 6.16 7.23 -28.29
CA GLY A 106 5.65 5.96 -28.76
C GLY A 106 4.74 5.36 -27.69
N HIS A 107 3.70 6.08 -27.30
CA HIS A 107 2.55 5.46 -26.61
C HIS A 107 1.72 4.75 -27.68
N SER A 108 2.24 3.66 -28.23
CA SER A 108 1.42 2.70 -28.93
C SER A 108 0.74 1.84 -27.86
N ASN A 109 -0.53 2.16 -27.64
CA ASN A 109 -1.59 1.21 -27.33
C ASN A 109 -1.29 0.22 -26.19
N TRP A 110 -1.29 0.70 -24.95
CA TRP A 110 -1.33 -0.16 -23.76
C TRP A 110 -2.78 -0.50 -23.43
N THR A 111 -3.41 -1.34 -24.24
CA THR A 111 -4.51 -2.21 -23.81
C THR A 111 -3.92 -3.36 -22.97
N TRP A 112 -3.26 -3.01 -21.87
CA TRP A 112 -2.62 -3.93 -20.92
C TRP A 112 -3.28 -3.79 -19.53
N TRP A 113 -4.60 -3.61 -19.53
CA TRP A 113 -5.42 -3.45 -18.32
C TRP A 113 -6.77 -4.19 -18.37
N GLU A 114 -7.04 -4.99 -19.41
CA GLU A 114 -8.27 -5.82 -19.49
C GLU A 114 -7.98 -7.32 -19.46
N GLU A 115 -6.70 -7.70 -19.35
CA GLU A 115 -6.25 -9.09 -19.20
C GLU A 115 -5.30 -9.21 -17.99
N TRP A 116 -5.55 -8.42 -16.94
CA TRP A 116 -5.23 -8.91 -15.60
C TRP A 116 -6.25 -9.99 -15.33
N GLN A 117 -5.87 -11.19 -15.75
CA GLN A 117 -6.38 -12.46 -15.31
C GLN A 117 -7.09 -12.26 -13.98
N THR A 118 -8.37 -12.59 -13.94
CA THR A 118 -9.05 -13.04 -12.73
C THR A 118 -8.29 -14.27 -12.22
N LYS A 119 -7.04 -14.09 -11.78
CA LYS A 119 -6.34 -14.98 -10.89
C LYS A 119 -7.30 -15.03 -9.73
N GLU A 120 -8.03 -16.11 -9.61
CA GLU A 120 -9.10 -16.18 -8.64
C GLU A 120 -8.43 -16.01 -7.28
N TRP A 121 -8.69 -14.90 -6.59
CA TRP A 121 -8.18 -14.67 -5.24
C TRP A 121 -8.97 -15.61 -4.34
N VAL A 122 -8.59 -16.88 -4.35
CA VAL A 122 -9.26 -17.98 -3.66
C VAL A 122 -8.35 -18.37 -2.50
N LEU A 123 -8.91 -18.46 -1.31
CA LEU A 123 -8.19 -19.00 -0.15
C LEU A 123 -7.86 -20.46 -0.41
N SER A 124 -6.61 -20.87 -0.18
CA SER A 124 -6.26 -22.29 -0.18
C SER A 124 -7.12 -23.06 0.82
N VAL A 125 -7.29 -24.37 0.62
CA VAL A 125 -8.02 -25.25 1.55
C VAL A 125 -7.47 -25.14 2.98
N ASP A 126 -6.14 -25.06 3.13
CA ASP A 126 -5.52 -24.90 4.45
C ASP A 126 -5.76 -23.50 5.03
N GLU A 127 -5.67 -22.47 4.19
CA GLU A 127 -5.95 -21.09 4.60
C GLU A 127 -7.41 -20.93 5.04
N GLU A 128 -8.36 -21.59 4.38
CA GLU A 128 -9.77 -21.58 4.77
C GLU A 128 -9.99 -22.33 6.10
N ARG A 129 -9.31 -23.47 6.33
CA ARG A 129 -9.37 -24.16 7.63
C ARG A 129 -8.84 -23.27 8.75
N GLU A 130 -7.74 -22.58 8.50
CA GLU A 130 -7.16 -21.64 9.45
C GLU A 130 -8.05 -20.41 9.65
N ALA A 131 -8.64 -19.86 8.59
CA ALA A 131 -9.61 -18.77 8.66
C ALA A 131 -10.76 -19.13 9.61
N ARG A 132 -11.34 -20.32 9.46
CA ARG A 132 -12.42 -20.81 10.33
C ARG A 132 -11.99 -20.97 11.79
N LYS A 133 -10.76 -21.44 12.03
CA LYS A 133 -10.19 -21.52 13.39
C LYS A 133 -10.05 -20.13 14.02
N LEU A 134 -9.52 -19.16 13.26
CA LEU A 134 -9.35 -17.78 13.71
C LEU A 134 -10.70 -17.09 13.97
N GLU A 135 -11.68 -17.29 13.11
CA GLU A 135 -13.04 -16.79 13.29
C GLU A 135 -13.73 -17.39 14.51
N LYS A 136 -13.54 -18.68 14.77
CA LYS A 136 -14.07 -19.31 15.99
C LYS A 136 -13.49 -18.64 17.24
N LYS A 137 -12.18 -18.39 17.26
CA LYS A 137 -11.52 -17.67 18.35
C LYS A 137 -12.06 -16.24 18.50
N LEU A 138 -12.27 -15.51 17.40
CA LEU A 138 -12.87 -14.17 17.45
C LEU A 138 -14.30 -14.17 17.99
N LYS A 139 -15.11 -15.19 17.66
CA LYS A 139 -16.44 -15.36 18.24
C LYS A 139 -16.40 -15.63 19.74
N GLU A 140 -15.48 -16.49 20.19
CA GLU A 140 -15.27 -16.75 21.63
C GLU A 140 -14.87 -15.46 22.36
N ILE A 141 -13.97 -14.67 21.78
CA ILE A 141 -13.56 -13.38 22.33
C ILE A 141 -14.73 -12.40 22.37
N ALA A 142 -15.55 -12.33 21.32
CA ALA A 142 -16.73 -11.46 21.30
C ALA A 142 -17.73 -11.79 22.43
N VAL A 143 -17.89 -13.08 22.77
CA VAL A 143 -18.70 -13.50 23.93
C VAL A 143 -18.07 -13.05 25.25
N LEU A 144 -16.74 -13.10 25.38
CA LEU A 144 -16.04 -12.60 26.57
C LEU A 144 -16.17 -11.08 26.70
N GLU A 145 -16.01 -10.33 25.61
CA GLU A 145 -16.20 -8.88 25.57
C GLU A 145 -17.64 -8.48 25.94
N GLN A 146 -18.63 -9.24 25.48
CA GLN A 146 -20.02 -9.04 25.89
C GLN A 146 -20.19 -9.23 27.40
N ARG A 147 -19.61 -10.28 28.00
CA ARG A 147 -19.68 -10.50 29.45
C ARG A 147 -19.02 -9.37 30.25
N VAL A 148 -17.93 -8.80 29.74
CA VAL A 148 -17.31 -7.60 30.33
C VAL A 148 -18.25 -6.40 30.24
N GLY A 149 -18.93 -6.21 29.10
CA GLY A 149 -19.94 -5.17 28.94
C GLY A 149 -21.15 -5.34 29.88
N GLU A 150 -21.50 -6.57 30.23
CA GLU A 150 -22.52 -6.90 31.24
C GLU A 150 -22.02 -6.71 32.69
N GLY A 151 -20.76 -6.29 32.89
CA GLY A 151 -20.16 -6.06 34.21
C GLY A 151 -19.73 -7.33 34.94
N LYS A 152 -19.68 -8.49 34.25
CA LYS A 152 -19.18 -9.75 34.84
C LYS A 152 -17.65 -9.73 34.86
N GLN A 153 -17.07 -10.17 35.98
CA GLN A 153 -15.62 -10.34 36.07
C GLN A 153 -15.17 -11.55 35.24
N LEU A 154 -14.11 -11.36 34.46
CA LEU A 154 -13.43 -12.41 33.71
C LEU A 154 -12.23 -12.92 34.50
N ASP A 155 -11.97 -14.22 34.37
CA ASP A 155 -10.75 -14.84 34.90
C ASP A 155 -9.50 -14.36 34.12
N THR A 156 -8.33 -14.45 34.75
CA THR A 156 -7.04 -14.03 34.20
C THR A 156 -6.77 -14.67 32.83
N LEU A 157 -7.11 -15.94 32.67
CA LEU A 157 -6.96 -16.67 31.39
C LEU A 157 -7.91 -16.16 30.31
N GLN A 158 -9.08 -15.62 30.68
CA GLN A 158 -10.04 -15.06 29.74
C GLN A 158 -9.62 -13.66 29.29
N LEU A 159 -9.06 -12.85 30.18
CA LEU A 159 -8.45 -11.56 29.83
C LEU A 159 -7.30 -11.76 28.83
N GLN A 160 -6.41 -12.74 29.07
CA GLN A 160 -5.36 -13.08 28.11
C GLN A 160 -5.88 -13.49 26.73
N LYS A 161 -7.09 -14.07 26.63
CA LYS A 161 -7.72 -14.38 25.34
C LYS A 161 -8.22 -13.12 24.64
N VAL A 162 -8.79 -12.18 25.39
CA VAL A 162 -9.23 -10.88 24.87
C VAL A 162 -8.03 -10.06 24.39
N ASP A 163 -6.90 -10.07 25.12
CA ASP A 163 -5.69 -9.36 24.71
C ASP A 163 -5.12 -9.87 23.38
N ARG A 164 -5.19 -11.19 23.14
CA ARG A 164 -4.76 -11.81 21.86
C ARG A 164 -5.69 -11.52 20.68
N LYS A 165 -6.77 -10.76 20.86
CA LYS A 165 -7.72 -10.40 19.79
C LYS A 165 -7.04 -9.68 18.64
N SER A 166 -6.21 -8.67 18.94
CA SER A 166 -5.52 -7.88 17.92
C SER A 166 -4.59 -8.73 17.05
N ASP A 167 -3.91 -9.72 17.66
CA ASP A 167 -3.02 -10.63 16.94
C ASP A 167 -3.79 -11.52 15.97
N ILE A 168 -4.97 -11.99 16.40
CA ILE A 168 -5.85 -12.81 15.56
C ILE A 168 -6.41 -11.96 14.40
N GLU A 169 -6.89 -10.75 14.66
CA GLU A 169 -7.40 -9.82 13.64
C GLU A 169 -6.32 -9.38 12.63
N GLY A 170 -5.07 -9.26 13.11
CA GLY A 170 -3.89 -8.94 12.30
C GLY A 170 -3.38 -10.10 11.44
N HIS A 171 -3.87 -11.33 11.67
CA HIS A 171 -3.40 -12.50 10.95
C HIS A 171 -3.62 -12.37 9.43
N GLU A 172 -2.62 -12.77 8.65
CA GLU A 172 -2.61 -12.61 7.19
C GLU A 172 -3.87 -13.22 6.53
N ILE A 173 -4.33 -14.35 7.03
CA ILE A 173 -5.50 -15.05 6.50
C ILE A 173 -6.77 -14.21 6.68
N LEU A 174 -6.99 -13.61 7.85
CA LEU A 174 -8.12 -12.71 8.06
C LEU A 174 -7.96 -11.41 7.25
N ARG A 175 -6.73 -10.99 6.95
CA ARG A 175 -6.49 -9.90 5.99
C ARG A 175 -6.91 -10.31 4.57
N LYS A 176 -6.57 -11.53 4.11
CA LYS A 176 -7.04 -12.07 2.82
C LYS A 176 -8.57 -12.15 2.77
N VAL A 177 -9.20 -12.65 3.82
CA VAL A 177 -10.67 -12.64 3.95
C VAL A 177 -11.24 -11.22 3.81
N ARG A 178 -10.68 -10.23 4.53
CA ARG A 178 -11.11 -8.82 4.44
C ARG A 178 -10.89 -8.19 3.06
N CYS A 179 -9.87 -8.63 2.33
CA CYS A 179 -9.61 -8.22 0.96
C CYS A 179 -10.56 -8.88 -0.07
N GLY A 180 -11.52 -9.70 0.38
CA GLY A 180 -12.55 -10.28 -0.49
C GLY A 180 -12.11 -11.54 -1.22
N TYR A 181 -11.13 -12.28 -0.68
CA TYR A 181 -10.76 -13.57 -1.25
C TYR A 181 -11.98 -14.53 -1.21
N ARG A 182 -12.24 -15.21 -2.33
CA ARG A 182 -13.24 -16.27 -2.46
C ARG A 182 -12.91 -17.39 -1.48
N ARG A 183 -13.89 -17.76 -0.67
CA ARG A 183 -13.78 -18.92 0.24
C ARG A 183 -14.03 -20.20 -0.52
N VAL A 184 -13.20 -21.20 -0.25
CA VAL A 184 -13.39 -22.54 -0.81
C VAL A 184 -14.33 -23.32 0.08
N THR A 185 -15.22 -24.10 -0.55
CA THR A 185 -15.98 -25.12 0.19
C THR A 185 -15.01 -26.22 0.57
N LEU A 186 -14.71 -26.35 1.86
CA LEU A 186 -13.90 -27.46 2.36
C LEU A 186 -14.63 -28.77 2.03
N PRO A 187 -13.97 -29.75 1.37
CA PRO A 187 -14.58 -31.06 1.18
C PRO A 187 -14.90 -31.65 2.55
N ALA A 188 -16.08 -32.26 2.70
CA ALA A 188 -16.40 -33.03 3.89
C ALA A 188 -15.29 -34.08 4.05
N VAL A 189 -14.56 -34.02 5.15
CA VAL A 189 -13.53 -35.00 5.46
C VAL A 189 -14.26 -36.35 5.52
N ALA A 190 -13.98 -37.23 4.56
CA ALA A 190 -14.28 -38.64 4.73
C ALA A 190 -13.34 -39.12 5.84
N GLU A 191 -13.92 -39.43 7.00
CA GLU A 191 -13.24 -40.08 8.12
C GLU A 191 -12.67 -41.44 7.73
#